data_AF-A0A537AI03-F1
#
_entry.id   AF-A0A537AI03-F1
#
_cell.length_a   1.000
_cell.length_b   1.000
_cell.length_c   1.000
_cell.angle_alpha   90.00
_cell.angle_beta   90.00
_cell.angle_gamma   90.00
#
_symmetry.space_group_name_H-M   'P 1'
#
loop_
_entity.id
_entity.type
_entity.pdbx_description
1 polymer ?
#
loop_
_entity_poly.entity_id
_entity_poly.type
_entity_poly.pdbx_seq_one_letter_code
_entity_poly.pdbx_strand_id
1 'polypeptide(L)'
;MHLAYENGTLQVENAAGLRWQLANVVKPQFSFDYDALSVNNAHAVRRLGPGVHPLAEDELRQVRTFVEQLQPPVWVSFQKQLILDLRAMALGLINSVVSQLEYDGLLDVLITGREGSTDLYAEEARRVMAYADSVWNAFHALAAQIRNTPTAELKTVKEYAAMMPFPPSIEHFSAGVLHELLHGPRGNG
;
A
#
# COMPACT_ATOMS: atom_id res chain seq x y z
N MET A 1 -5.12 -4.65 17.23
CA MET A 1 -3.88 -5.10 17.90
C MET A 1 -3.38 -6.34 17.18
N HIS A 2 -2.12 -6.30 16.80
CA HIS A 2 -1.43 -7.37 16.10
C HIS A 2 -0.01 -7.48 16.66
N LEU A 3 0.48 -8.69 16.86
CA LEU A 3 1.89 -8.95 17.13
C LEU A 3 2.32 -10.18 16.35
N ALA A 4 3.40 -10.05 15.59
CA ALA A 4 4.08 -11.18 14.98
C ALA A 4 5.57 -11.12 15.28
N TYR A 5 6.14 -12.24 15.71
CA TYR A 5 7.58 -12.40 15.90
C TYR A 5 8.06 -13.63 15.15
N GLU A 6 9.07 -13.45 14.29
CA GLU A 6 9.75 -14.55 13.61
C GLU A 6 11.15 -14.10 13.17
N ASN A 7 12.16 -14.96 13.37
CA ASN A 7 13.54 -14.77 12.88
C ASN A 7 14.13 -13.38 13.21
N GLY A 8 13.96 -12.92 14.46
CA GLY A 8 14.48 -11.62 14.90
C GLY A 8 13.71 -10.41 14.35
N THR A 9 12.60 -10.62 13.63
CA THR A 9 11.70 -9.55 13.19
C THR A 9 10.47 -9.52 14.08
N LEU A 10 10.19 -8.35 14.64
CA LEU A 10 8.99 -8.09 15.46
C LEU A 10 8.11 -7.07 14.73
N GLN A 11 6.89 -7.49 14.39
CA GLN A 11 5.84 -6.63 13.84
C GLN A 11 4.78 -6.38 14.91
N VAL A 12 4.41 -5.12 15.10
CA VAL A 12 3.47 -4.71 16.15
C VAL A 12 2.44 -3.76 15.58
N GLU A 13 1.19 -3.94 16.01
CA GLU A 13 0.12 -2.96 15.94
C GLU A 13 -0.47 -2.80 17.35
N ASN A 14 -0.38 -1.59 17.89
CA ASN A 14 -0.91 -1.31 19.23
C ASN A 14 -2.45 -1.15 19.23
N ALA A 15 -3.03 -0.90 20.39
CA ALA A 15 -4.48 -0.71 20.55
C ALA A 15 -5.03 0.48 19.75
N ALA A 16 -4.21 1.52 19.53
CA ALA A 16 -4.59 2.69 18.76
C ALA A 16 -4.46 2.49 17.23
N GLY A 17 -4.02 1.30 16.77
CA GLY A 17 -3.84 0.98 15.36
C GLY A 17 -2.52 1.47 14.76
N LEU A 18 -1.59 1.97 15.59
CA LEU A 18 -0.28 2.37 15.14
C LEU A 18 0.56 1.12 14.87
N ARG A 19 1.17 1.03 13.69
CA ARG A 19 1.92 -0.18 13.22
C ARG A 19 3.39 0.12 12.99
N TRP A 20 4.25 -0.80 13.39
CA TRP A 20 5.68 -0.71 13.15
C TRP A 20 6.36 -2.08 13.11
N GLN A 21 7.54 -2.13 12.50
CA GLN A 21 8.37 -3.32 12.45
C GLN A 21 9.77 -2.98 12.97
N LEU A 22 10.32 -3.89 13.76
CA LEU A 22 11.68 -3.86 14.25
C LEU A 22 12.41 -5.11 13.73
N ALA A 23 13.65 -4.92 13.27
CA ALA A 23 14.53 -5.99 12.82
C ALA A 23 15.66 -6.22 13.83
N ASN A 24 16.24 -7.42 13.83
CA ASN A 24 17.32 -7.83 14.73
C ASN A 24 16.97 -7.69 16.22
N VAL A 25 15.71 -7.98 16.57
CA VAL A 25 15.21 -7.89 17.94
C VAL A 25 15.45 -9.20 18.67
N VAL A 26 15.90 -9.08 19.92
CA VAL A 26 15.96 -10.21 20.85
C VAL A 26 14.56 -10.77 21.03
N LYS A 27 14.43 -12.09 20.97
CA LYS A 27 13.16 -12.80 21.19
C LYS A 27 12.49 -12.34 22.49
N PRO A 28 11.23 -11.83 22.43
CA PRO A 28 10.49 -11.46 23.63
C PRO A 28 10.37 -12.63 24.62
N GLN A 29 10.54 -12.36 25.90
CA GLN A 29 10.45 -13.40 26.92
C GLN A 29 9.03 -13.47 27.48
N PHE A 30 8.41 -14.65 27.39
CA PHE A 30 7.11 -14.96 27.97
C PHE A 30 7.25 -16.21 28.86
N SER A 31 6.22 -16.54 29.65
CA SER A 31 6.21 -17.76 30.47
C SER A 31 6.11 -19.07 29.68
N PHE A 32 6.12 -19.00 28.35
CA PHE A 32 5.99 -20.14 27.45
C PHE A 32 7.00 -20.09 26.30
N ASP A 33 7.34 -21.27 25.78
CA ASP A 33 8.26 -21.42 24.65
C ASP A 33 7.57 -21.27 23.30
N TYR A 34 8.30 -20.68 22.35
CA TYR A 34 7.85 -20.48 20.96
C TYR A 34 9.05 -20.18 20.06
N ASP A 35 9.05 -20.58 18.80
CA ASP A 35 10.03 -20.14 17.79
C ASP A 35 9.49 -18.95 16.98
N ALA A 36 8.18 -18.93 16.78
CA ALA A 36 7.46 -17.82 16.18
C ALA A 36 6.12 -17.60 16.88
N LEU A 37 5.65 -16.36 16.84
CA LEU A 37 4.41 -15.94 17.49
C LEU A 37 3.57 -15.14 16.50
N SER A 38 2.27 -15.39 16.42
CA SER A 38 1.34 -14.62 15.60
C SER A 38 0.04 -14.42 16.36
N VAL A 39 -0.27 -13.17 16.68
CA VAL A 39 -1.45 -12.76 17.44
C VAL A 39 -2.14 -11.64 16.70
N ASN A 40 -3.41 -11.83 16.37
CA ASN A 40 -4.29 -10.85 15.78
C ASN A 40 -5.72 -11.05 16.30
N ASN A 41 -6.68 -10.28 15.78
CA ASN A 41 -8.07 -10.36 16.26
C ASN A 41 -8.77 -11.69 15.91
N ALA A 42 -8.26 -12.46 14.96
CA ALA A 42 -8.86 -13.71 14.49
C ALA A 42 -8.09 -14.96 14.95
N HIS A 43 -6.77 -14.86 15.16
CA HIS A 43 -5.88 -15.98 15.44
C HIS A 43 -4.85 -15.58 16.50
N ALA A 44 -4.59 -16.48 17.44
CA ALA A 44 -3.58 -16.33 18.47
C ALA A 44 -2.83 -17.66 18.60
N VAL A 45 -1.69 -17.77 17.93
CA VAL A 45 -0.93 -19.02 17.79
C VAL A 45 0.55 -18.81 18.03
N ARG A 46 1.21 -19.86 18.50
CA ARG A 46 2.66 -19.99 18.56
C ARG A 46 3.12 -21.19 17.73
N ARG A 47 4.31 -21.09 17.15
CA ARG A 47 5.01 -22.22 16.55
C ARG A 47 6.07 -22.73 17.52
N LEU A 48 6.20 -24.03 17.68
CA LEU A 48 7.30 -24.67 18.41
C LEU A 48 7.77 -25.89 17.62
N GLY A 49 9.00 -25.85 17.10
CA GLY A 49 9.48 -26.78 16.10
C GLY A 49 8.53 -26.85 14.89
N PRO A 50 8.07 -28.05 14.48
CA PRO A 50 7.13 -28.20 13.38
C PRO A 50 5.66 -27.93 13.78
N GLY A 51 5.36 -27.82 15.07
CA GLY A 51 3.98 -27.72 15.58
C GLY A 51 3.47 -26.28 15.65
N VAL A 52 2.19 -26.09 15.33
CA VAL A 52 1.45 -24.83 15.55
C VAL A 52 0.41 -25.07 16.65
N HIS A 53 0.46 -24.24 17.69
CA HIS A 53 -0.36 -24.40 18.88
C HIS A 53 -1.12 -23.10 19.17
N PRO A 54 -2.42 -23.15 19.51
CA PRO A 54 -3.14 -21.98 19.97
C PRO A 54 -2.58 -21.50 21.32
N LEU A 55 -2.65 -20.20 21.55
CA LEU A 55 -2.29 -19.61 22.84
C LEU A 55 -3.45 -19.78 23.83
N ALA A 56 -3.12 -20.14 25.07
CA ALA A 56 -4.07 -20.08 26.17
C ALA A 56 -4.43 -18.62 26.51
N GLU A 57 -5.54 -18.41 27.23
CA GLU A 57 -6.01 -17.06 27.56
C GLU A 57 -4.99 -16.24 28.38
N ASP A 58 -4.35 -16.86 29.36
CA ASP A 58 -3.32 -16.21 30.17
C ASP A 58 -2.03 -15.92 29.37
N GLU A 59 -1.72 -16.72 28.36
CA GLU A 59 -0.60 -16.49 27.44
C GLU A 59 -0.91 -15.30 26.52
N LEU A 60 -2.13 -15.25 25.97
CA LEU A 60 -2.61 -14.12 25.19
C LEU A 60 -2.62 -12.82 26.01
N ARG A 61 -2.99 -12.89 27.30
CA ARG A 61 -2.95 -11.75 28.22
C ARG A 61 -1.52 -11.22 28.37
N GLN A 62 -0.52 -12.11 28.54
CA GLN A 62 0.89 -11.72 28.60
C GLN A 62 1.35 -10.99 27.33
N VAL A 63 0.97 -11.49 26.15
CA VAL A 63 1.31 -10.86 24.87
C VAL A 63 0.66 -9.48 24.75
N ARG A 64 -0.61 -9.33 25.15
CA ARG A 64 -1.31 -8.03 25.16
C ARG A 64 -0.61 -7.02 26.06
N THR A 65 -0.30 -7.41 27.29
CA THR A 65 0.43 -6.56 28.24
C THR A 65 1.80 -6.14 27.70
N PHE A 66 2.51 -7.05 27.02
CA PHE A 66 3.78 -6.70 26.36
C PHE A 66 3.59 -5.64 25.27
N VAL A 67 2.58 -5.78 24.40
CA VAL A 67 2.28 -4.79 23.35
C VAL A 67 1.89 -3.43 23.95
N GLU A 68 1.14 -3.41 25.04
CA GLU A 68 0.74 -2.18 25.75
C GLU A 68 1.94 -1.44 26.35
N GLN A 69 2.95 -2.18 26.81
CA GLN A 69 4.18 -1.61 27.37
C GLN A 69 5.19 -1.17 26.30
N LEU A 70 5.06 -1.67 25.07
CA LEU A 70 5.92 -1.25 23.98
C LEU A 70 5.63 0.19 23.57
N GLN A 71 6.63 1.05 23.71
CA GLN A 71 6.58 2.39 23.17
C GLN A 71 6.87 2.35 21.66
N PRO A 72 6.06 3.05 20.85
CA PRO A 72 6.33 3.14 19.42
C PRO A 72 7.65 3.91 19.18
N PRO A 73 8.49 3.47 18.24
CA PRO A 73 9.69 4.20 17.85
C PRO A 73 9.39 5.64 17.40
N VAL A 74 10.34 6.56 17.62
CA VAL A 74 10.20 8.00 17.32
C VAL A 74 9.88 8.28 15.85
N TRP A 75 10.29 7.41 14.93
CA TRP A 75 10.03 7.57 13.50
C TRP A 75 8.64 7.08 13.06
N VAL A 76 7.84 6.53 13.98
CA VAL A 76 6.46 6.07 13.74
C VAL A 76 5.49 7.19 14.12
N SER A 77 4.57 7.51 13.22
CA SER A 77 3.41 8.35 13.53
C SER A 77 2.22 7.97 12.66
N PHE A 78 1.01 8.29 13.11
CA PHE A 78 -0.20 8.07 12.32
C PHE A 78 -0.13 8.79 10.98
N GLN A 79 0.35 10.05 10.97
CA GLN A 79 0.57 10.82 9.76
C GLN A 79 1.45 10.05 8.76
N LYS A 80 2.59 9.51 9.22
CA LYS A 80 3.51 8.77 8.36
C LYS A 80 2.87 7.50 7.82
N GLN A 81 2.12 6.78 8.65
CA GLN A 81 1.42 5.58 8.21
C GLN A 81 0.34 5.87 7.17
N LEU A 82 -0.51 6.88 7.43
CA LEU A 82 -1.53 7.31 6.46
C LEU A 82 -0.89 7.70 5.13
N ILE A 83 0.22 8.42 5.15
CA ILE A 83 0.95 8.81 3.93
C ILE A 83 1.50 7.57 3.20
N LEU A 84 2.04 6.59 3.91
CA LEU A 84 2.53 5.36 3.30
C LEU A 84 1.39 4.52 2.71
N ASP A 85 0.26 4.41 3.41
CA ASP A 85 -0.93 3.70 2.93
C ASP A 85 -1.50 4.36 1.67
N LEU A 86 -1.63 5.70 1.65
CA LEU A 86 -2.08 6.44 0.48
C LEU A 86 -1.10 6.34 -0.69
N ARG A 87 0.21 6.28 -0.42
CA ARG A 87 1.21 6.06 -1.46
C ARG A 87 1.05 4.69 -2.12
N ALA A 88 0.84 3.65 -1.30
CA ALA A 88 0.59 2.31 -1.79
C ALA A 88 -0.70 2.25 -2.62
N MET A 89 -1.76 2.96 -2.19
CA MET A 89 -2.99 3.09 -2.95
C MET A 89 -2.78 3.80 -4.29
N ALA A 90 -2.08 4.94 -4.31
CA ALA A 90 -1.74 5.67 -5.54
C ALA A 90 -1.04 4.77 -6.57
N LEU A 91 -0.02 4.02 -6.11
CA LEU A 91 0.68 3.03 -6.94
C LEU A 91 -0.27 1.92 -7.43
N GLY A 92 -1.15 1.41 -6.56
CA GLY A 92 -2.12 0.39 -6.92
C GLY A 92 -3.10 0.86 -8.00
N LEU A 93 -3.60 2.10 -7.91
CA LEU A 93 -4.49 2.69 -8.91
C LEU A 93 -3.79 2.80 -10.27
N ILE A 94 -2.57 3.33 -10.32
CA ILE A 94 -1.79 3.43 -11.56
C ILE A 94 -1.52 2.04 -12.14
N ASN A 95 -0.99 1.12 -11.33
CA ASN A 95 -0.65 -0.22 -11.78
C ASN A 95 -1.88 -0.99 -12.27
N SER A 96 -3.07 -0.74 -11.70
CA SER A 96 -4.31 -1.36 -12.17
C SER A 96 -4.68 -0.95 -13.60
N VAL A 97 -4.43 0.30 -13.99
CA VAL A 97 -4.66 0.77 -15.37
C VAL A 97 -3.61 0.19 -16.30
N VAL A 98 -2.34 0.29 -15.91
CA VAL A 98 -1.20 -0.24 -16.68
C VAL A 98 -1.40 -1.72 -16.99
N SER A 99 -1.81 -2.52 -16.00
CA SER A 99 -2.05 -3.96 -16.17
C SER A 99 -3.30 -4.26 -17.01
N GLN A 100 -4.36 -3.45 -16.90
CA GLN A 100 -5.58 -3.64 -17.71
C GLN A 100 -5.36 -3.34 -19.20
N LEU A 101 -4.39 -2.48 -19.51
CA LEU A 101 -3.96 -2.17 -20.88
C LEU A 101 -2.79 -3.06 -21.34
N GLU A 102 -2.47 -4.11 -20.58
CA GLU A 102 -1.46 -5.12 -20.92
C GLU A 102 -0.02 -4.60 -21.09
N TYR A 103 0.30 -3.42 -20.55
CA TYR A 103 1.69 -2.95 -20.47
C TYR A 103 2.46 -3.73 -19.40
N ASP A 104 3.73 -4.02 -19.64
CA ASP A 104 4.60 -4.71 -18.68
C ASP A 104 4.89 -3.88 -17.41
N GLY A 105 4.72 -2.55 -17.52
CA GLY A 105 4.90 -1.64 -16.40
C GLY A 105 4.93 -0.18 -16.84
N LEU A 106 5.12 0.72 -15.88
CA LEU A 106 5.15 2.16 -16.16
C LEU A 106 6.33 2.55 -17.08
N LEU A 107 7.43 1.80 -17.08
CA LEU A 107 8.55 2.08 -17.98
C LEU A 107 8.18 1.85 -19.45
N ASP A 108 7.39 0.80 -19.72
CA ASP A 108 6.89 0.48 -21.06
C ASP A 108 5.94 1.60 -21.56
N VAL A 109 5.00 2.00 -20.69
CA VAL A 109 4.13 3.18 -20.94
C VAL A 109 4.95 4.44 -21.26
N LEU A 110 6.02 4.71 -20.51
CA LEU A 110 6.87 5.88 -20.74
C LEU A 110 7.60 5.81 -22.09
N ILE A 111 8.08 4.63 -22.50
CA ILE A 111 8.76 4.43 -23.79
C ILE A 111 7.75 4.61 -24.93
N THR A 112 6.56 4.02 -24.82
CA THR A 112 5.49 4.07 -25.81
C THR A 112 4.90 5.47 -25.95
N GLY A 113 4.64 6.15 -24.83
CA GLY A 113 4.01 7.47 -24.77
C GLY A 113 4.94 8.66 -24.95
N ARG A 114 6.27 8.42 -25.04
CA ARG A 114 7.26 9.51 -25.15
C ARG A 114 6.94 10.49 -26.29
N GLU A 115 7.42 11.71 -26.12
CA GLU A 115 7.31 12.73 -27.15
C GLU A 115 7.97 12.25 -28.46
N GLY A 116 7.26 12.46 -29.58
CA GLY A 116 7.69 12.00 -30.90
C GLY A 116 7.64 10.48 -31.12
N SER A 117 7.03 9.71 -30.20
CA SER A 117 6.73 8.29 -30.47
C SER A 117 5.74 8.14 -31.63
N THR A 118 6.04 7.20 -32.51
CA THR A 118 5.18 6.76 -33.63
C THR A 118 4.50 5.43 -33.35
N ASP A 119 4.56 4.95 -32.09
CA ASP A 119 3.88 3.73 -31.69
C ASP A 119 2.35 3.90 -31.85
N LEU A 120 1.66 2.84 -32.29
CA LEU A 120 0.21 2.84 -32.45
C LEU A 120 -0.51 3.19 -31.14
N TYR A 121 0.07 2.81 -30.00
CA TYR A 121 -0.48 3.02 -28.67
C TYR A 121 0.04 4.30 -28.00
N ALA A 122 0.78 5.16 -28.71
CA ALA A 122 1.40 6.34 -28.12
C ALA A 122 0.39 7.29 -27.43
N GLU A 123 -0.78 7.50 -28.04
CA GLU A 123 -1.84 8.34 -27.45
C GLU A 123 -2.48 7.72 -26.21
N GLU A 124 -2.65 6.40 -26.20
CA GLU A 124 -3.14 5.67 -25.03
C GLU A 124 -2.13 5.77 -23.89
N ALA A 125 -0.86 5.50 -24.14
CA ALA A 125 0.21 5.62 -23.17
C ALA A 125 0.31 7.05 -22.59
N ARG A 126 0.15 8.09 -23.41
CA ARG A 126 0.10 9.49 -22.96
C ARG A 126 -1.08 9.75 -22.02
N ARG A 127 -2.25 9.17 -22.28
CA ARG A 127 -3.41 9.25 -21.37
C ARG A 127 -3.14 8.54 -20.05
N VAL A 128 -2.47 7.39 -20.06
CA VAL A 128 -2.04 6.69 -18.83
C VAL A 128 -1.06 7.57 -18.04
N MET A 129 -0.09 8.19 -18.71
CA MET A 129 0.85 9.12 -18.06
C MET A 129 0.14 10.32 -17.43
N ALA A 130 -0.84 10.92 -18.13
CA ALA A 130 -1.63 12.03 -17.59
C ALA A 130 -2.46 11.61 -16.36
N TYR A 131 -3.03 10.41 -16.38
CA TYR A 131 -3.72 9.85 -15.22
C TYR A 131 -2.76 9.63 -14.04
N ALA A 132 -1.58 9.04 -14.29
CA ALA A 132 -0.58 8.83 -13.27
C ALA A 132 -0.12 10.15 -12.62
N ASP A 133 0.05 11.21 -13.42
CA ASP A 133 0.35 12.56 -12.92
C ASP A 133 -0.78 13.10 -12.03
N SER A 134 -2.04 12.97 -12.45
CA SER A 134 -3.20 13.37 -11.64
C SER A 134 -3.23 12.67 -10.28
N VAL A 135 -3.00 11.35 -10.26
CA VAL A 135 -2.93 10.55 -9.03
C VAL A 135 -1.79 11.02 -8.13
N TRP A 136 -0.59 11.23 -8.67
CA TRP A 136 0.56 11.68 -7.89
C TRP A 136 0.39 13.09 -7.33
N ASN A 137 -0.18 14.01 -8.10
CA ASN A 137 -0.49 15.36 -7.64
C ASN A 137 -1.49 15.36 -6.49
N ALA A 138 -2.56 14.56 -6.59
CA ALA A 138 -3.52 14.38 -5.49
C ALA A 138 -2.85 13.78 -4.25
N PHE A 139 -2.04 12.73 -4.42
CA PHE A 139 -1.29 12.13 -3.32
C PHE A 139 -0.37 13.15 -2.63
N HIS A 140 0.40 13.94 -3.39
CA HIS A 140 1.31 14.92 -2.82
C HIS A 140 0.57 16.01 -2.05
N ALA A 141 -0.57 16.49 -2.55
CA ALA A 141 -1.42 17.45 -1.86
C ALA A 141 -1.97 16.87 -0.54
N LEU A 142 -2.52 15.65 -0.57
CA LEU A 142 -3.03 14.98 0.62
C LEU A 142 -1.92 14.68 1.64
N ALA A 143 -0.75 14.24 1.18
CA ALA A 143 0.39 13.99 2.05
C ALA A 143 0.88 15.28 2.73
N ALA A 144 0.90 16.41 2.01
CA ALA A 144 1.21 17.70 2.59
C ALA A 144 0.15 18.14 3.62
N GLN A 145 -1.12 17.92 3.34
CA GLN A 145 -2.20 18.18 4.30
C GLN A 145 -2.03 17.33 5.57
N ILE A 146 -1.84 16.02 5.43
CA ILE A 146 -1.71 15.07 6.56
C ILE A 146 -0.53 15.43 7.45
N ARG A 147 0.63 15.81 6.89
CA ARG A 147 1.80 16.21 7.68
C ARG A 147 1.52 17.41 8.59
N ASN A 148 0.66 18.33 8.15
CA ASN A 148 0.33 19.55 8.87
C ASN A 148 -0.97 19.42 9.70
N THR A 149 -1.59 18.24 9.74
CA THR A 149 -2.83 18.00 10.48
C THR A 149 -2.51 17.41 11.87
N PRO A 150 -3.02 17.99 12.97
CA PRO A 150 -2.92 17.38 14.29
C PRO A 150 -3.51 15.97 14.32
N THR A 151 -2.93 15.06 15.09
CA THR A 151 -3.36 13.65 15.13
C THR A 151 -4.85 13.48 15.45
N ALA A 152 -5.40 14.32 16.32
CA ALA A 152 -6.80 14.27 16.72
C ALA A 152 -7.79 14.67 15.59
N GLU A 153 -7.30 15.36 14.57
CA GLU A 153 -8.09 15.86 13.43
C GLU A 153 -7.84 15.04 12.14
N LEU A 154 -7.00 14.00 12.22
CA LEU A 154 -6.74 13.14 11.07
C LEU A 154 -8.01 12.39 10.67
N LYS A 155 -8.32 12.47 9.37
CA LYS A 155 -9.35 11.62 8.78
C LYS A 155 -8.86 10.17 8.71
N THR A 156 -9.80 9.25 8.57
CA THR A 156 -9.48 7.84 8.32
C THR A 156 -8.81 7.65 6.96
N VAL A 157 -8.07 6.54 6.79
CA VAL A 157 -7.49 6.15 5.49
C VAL A 157 -8.56 6.16 4.39
N LYS A 158 -9.76 5.63 4.69
CA LYS A 158 -10.87 5.53 3.73
C LYS A 158 -11.35 6.90 3.26
N GLU A 159 -11.42 7.88 4.14
CA GLU A 159 -11.83 9.24 3.78
C GLU A 159 -10.80 9.95 2.92
N TYR A 160 -9.50 9.83 3.26
CA TYR A 160 -8.44 10.36 2.40
C TYR A 160 -8.38 9.64 1.05
N ALA A 161 -8.56 8.32 1.04
CA ALA A 161 -8.61 7.49 -0.16
C ALA A 161 -9.73 7.93 -1.11
N ALA A 162 -10.90 8.31 -0.58
CA ALA A 162 -12.02 8.80 -1.38
C ALA A 162 -11.73 10.15 -2.09
N MET A 163 -10.68 10.87 -1.68
CA MET A 163 -10.23 12.11 -2.32
C MET A 163 -9.24 11.87 -3.47
N MET A 164 -8.78 10.63 -3.66
CA MET A 164 -7.88 10.27 -4.75
C MET A 164 -8.67 10.12 -6.07
N PRO A 165 -8.08 10.48 -7.23
CA PRO A 165 -8.71 10.26 -8.52
C PRO A 165 -8.73 8.77 -8.86
N PHE A 166 -9.93 8.19 -8.85
CA PHE A 166 -10.14 6.83 -9.34
C PHE A 166 -9.92 6.76 -10.86
N PRO A 167 -9.48 5.61 -11.38
CA PRO A 167 -9.25 5.47 -12.80
C PRO A 167 -10.57 5.67 -13.55
N PRO A 168 -10.57 6.43 -14.66
CA PRO A 168 -11.70 6.44 -15.58
C PRO A 168 -11.87 5.04 -16.20
N SER A 169 -12.96 4.85 -16.95
CA SER A 169 -13.18 3.58 -17.64
C SER A 169 -12.06 3.30 -18.64
N ILE A 170 -11.81 2.02 -18.94
CA ILE A 170 -10.68 1.62 -19.78
C ILE A 170 -10.77 2.22 -21.20
N GLU A 171 -12.00 2.43 -21.69
CA GLU A 171 -12.29 3.04 -22.98
C GLU A 171 -11.79 4.49 -23.06
N HIS A 172 -11.67 5.18 -21.93
CA HIS A 172 -11.07 6.52 -21.89
C HIS A 172 -9.63 6.51 -22.42
N PHE A 173 -8.88 5.45 -22.15
CA PHE A 173 -7.49 5.32 -22.55
C PHE A 173 -7.37 4.85 -24.01
N SER A 174 -8.16 3.85 -24.40
CA SER A 174 -8.08 3.17 -25.70
C SER A 174 -8.88 3.82 -26.84
N ALA A 175 -9.66 4.88 -26.57
CA ALA A 175 -10.55 5.53 -27.53
C ALA A 175 -9.91 5.93 -28.88
N GLY A 176 -8.60 6.22 -28.91
CA GLY A 176 -7.88 6.58 -30.14
C GLY A 176 -7.53 5.37 -31.02
N VAL A 177 -7.14 4.26 -30.41
CA VAL A 177 -6.64 3.06 -31.10
C VAL A 177 -7.77 2.34 -31.83
N LEU A 178 -8.96 2.25 -31.21
CA LEU A 178 -10.14 1.67 -31.85
C LEU A 178 -10.52 2.40 -33.15
N HIS A 179 -10.36 3.72 -33.21
CA HIS A 179 -10.62 4.49 -34.43
C HIS A 179 -9.59 4.18 -35.52
N GLU A 180 -8.31 4.11 -35.19
CA GLU A 180 -7.23 3.80 -36.15
C GLU A 180 -7.29 2.36 -36.67
N LEU A 181 -7.63 1.39 -35.82
CA LEU A 181 -7.83 -0.01 -36.21
C LEU A 181 -9.05 -0.20 -37.14
N LEU A 182 -10.12 0.59 -36.95
CA LEU A 182 -11.35 0.49 -37.73
C LEU A 182 -11.32 1.31 -39.04
N HIS A 183 -10.54 2.39 -39.09
CA HIS A 183 -10.59 3.35 -40.21
C HIS A 183 -9.25 3.58 -40.91
N GLY A 184 -8.17 2.92 -40.48
CA GLY A 184 -6.82 3.09 -41.00
C GLY A 184 -6.16 4.40 -40.54
N PRO A 185 -4.83 4.53 -40.70
CA PRO A 185 -4.13 5.76 -40.35
C PRO A 185 -4.67 6.91 -41.21
N ARG A 186 -4.98 8.05 -40.60
CA ARG A 186 -5.29 9.27 -41.36
C ARG A 186 -4.03 9.67 -42.12
N GLY A 187 -4.01 9.40 -43.42
CA GLY A 187 -2.98 9.92 -44.31
C GLY A 187 -2.99 11.45 -44.24
N ASN A 188 -1.89 12.05 -43.81
CA ASN A 188 -1.67 13.49 -43.91
C ASN A 188 -1.57 13.84 -45.40
N GLY A 189 -2.64 14.41 -45.95
CA GLY A 189 -2.65 15.18 -47.19
C GLY A 189 -2.52 16.67 -46.90
#